data_AF-A0A962F1M5-F1
#
_entry.id   AF-A0A962F1M5-F1
#
_cell.length_a   1.000
_cell.length_b   1.000
_cell.length_c   1.000
_cell.angle_alpha   90.00
_cell.angle_beta   90.00
_cell.angle_gamma   90.00
#
_symmetry.space_group_name_H-M   'P 1'
#
loop_
_entity.id
_entity.type
_entity.pdbx_description
1 polymer ?
#
loop_
_entity_poly.entity_id
_entity_poly.type
_entity_poly.pdbx_seq_one_letter_code
_entity_poly.pdbx_strand_id
1 'polypeptide(L)'
;QTGTTTELNVADYFRQNGMNYKPVVFEKLPETIAAYNAGRCDVFTSDASQLYSVRLTLGKPDDHIVLPEVISKEPLGPAVRQGDPQWANIVRWVFFALVNAEELGITSKNLDEMTKSENPEIRRLLGQEGDYGVGIGLENDWAYQAIKAVGNYGEMFSRNVGAESRLKISRGQNALWRDGGLQYAPPIR
;
A
#
# COMPACT_ATOMS: atom_id res chain seq x y z
N GLN A 1 -9.52 18.00 -1.25
CA GLN A 1 -9.55 18.13 0.22
C GLN A 1 -8.45 19.10 0.63
N THR A 2 -8.70 20.05 1.54
CA THR A 2 -7.67 20.98 2.01
C THR A 2 -6.53 20.24 2.71
N GLY A 3 -5.31 20.76 2.61
CA GLY A 3 -4.16 20.26 3.38
C GLY A 3 -3.61 18.92 2.89
N THR A 4 -3.85 18.58 1.63
CA THR A 4 -3.37 17.35 0.98
C THR A 4 -2.36 17.68 -0.12
N THR A 5 -1.49 16.73 -0.47
CA THR A 5 -0.63 16.85 -1.66
C THR A 5 -1.48 17.01 -2.92
N THR A 6 -2.63 16.33 -2.99
CA THR A 6 -3.62 16.42 -4.06
C THR A 6 -4.03 17.85 -4.42
N GLU A 7 -4.28 18.70 -3.42
CA GLU A 7 -4.68 20.10 -3.62
C GLU A 7 -3.62 20.91 -4.39
N LEU A 8 -2.35 20.69 -4.05
CA LEU A 8 -1.23 21.37 -4.69
C LEU A 8 -0.96 20.79 -6.09
N ASN A 9 -0.97 19.47 -6.21
CA ASN A 9 -0.67 18.76 -7.45
C ASN A 9 -1.67 19.06 -8.57
N VAL A 10 -2.97 19.13 -8.25
CA VAL A 10 -4.00 19.44 -9.27
C VAL A 10 -3.89 20.90 -9.73
N ALA A 11 -3.57 21.83 -8.83
CA ALA A 11 -3.33 23.22 -9.21
C ALA A 11 -2.13 23.36 -10.15
N ASP A 12 -1.03 22.64 -9.84
CA ASP A 12 0.17 22.61 -10.68
C ASP A 12 -0.11 21.97 -12.05
N TYR A 13 -0.84 20.85 -12.08
CA TYR A 13 -1.21 20.17 -13.33
C TYR A 13 -2.03 21.08 -14.25
N PHE A 14 -3.04 21.78 -13.73
CA PHE A 14 -3.84 22.71 -14.53
C PHE A 14 -3.01 23.88 -15.05
N ARG A 15 -2.16 24.47 -14.21
CA ARG A 15 -1.28 25.58 -14.59
C ARG A 15 -0.30 25.18 -15.68
N GLN A 16 0.37 24.03 -15.54
CA GLN A 16 1.36 23.55 -16.51
C GLN A 16 0.74 23.25 -17.89
N ASN A 17 -0.53 22.86 -17.92
CA ASN A 17 -1.25 22.53 -19.15
C ASN A 17 -2.12 23.69 -19.70
N GLY A 18 -2.02 24.89 -19.14
CA GLY A 18 -2.80 26.05 -19.60
C GLY A 18 -4.32 25.88 -19.48
N MET A 19 -4.78 25.04 -18.54
CA MET A 19 -6.19 24.74 -18.34
C MET A 19 -6.83 25.72 -17.34
N ASN A 20 -8.13 26.00 -17.51
CA ASN A 20 -8.88 26.81 -16.55
C ASN A 20 -9.11 26.03 -15.26
N TYR A 21 -8.65 26.56 -14.13
CA TYR A 21 -8.74 25.90 -12.82
C TYR A 21 -9.78 26.58 -11.91
N LYS A 22 -10.84 25.83 -11.55
CA LYS A 22 -11.88 26.26 -10.62
C LYS A 22 -11.97 25.29 -9.45
N PRO A 23 -11.13 25.43 -8.40
CA PRO A 23 -11.15 24.52 -7.27
C PRO A 23 -12.45 24.65 -6.46
N VAL A 24 -13.00 23.52 -6.06
CA VAL A 24 -14.01 23.44 -4.99
C VAL A 24 -13.39 22.64 -3.86
N VAL A 25 -13.08 23.32 -2.76
CA VAL A 25 -12.28 22.74 -1.68
C VAL A 25 -13.15 22.49 -0.45
N PHE A 26 -12.94 21.33 0.16
CA PHE A 26 -13.61 20.88 1.38
C PHE A 26 -12.56 20.39 2.38
N GLU A 27 -12.87 20.52 3.67
CA GLU A 27 -11.99 20.03 4.73
C GLU A 27 -12.11 18.51 4.90
N LYS A 28 -13.32 17.97 4.76
CA LYS A 28 -13.60 16.55 5.03
C LYS A 28 -13.89 15.78 3.75
N LEU A 29 -13.38 14.54 3.72
CA LEU A 29 -13.65 13.62 2.62
C LEU A 29 -15.15 13.36 2.39
N PRO A 30 -16.00 13.10 3.42
CA PRO A 30 -17.43 12.91 3.21
C PRO A 30 -18.14 14.10 2.54
N GLU A 31 -17.73 15.33 2.85
CA GLU A 31 -18.27 16.54 2.22
C GLU A 31 -17.86 16.63 0.75
N THR A 32 -16.61 16.29 0.45
CA THR A 32 -16.07 16.23 -0.92
C THR A 32 -16.84 15.21 -1.76
N ILE A 33 -17.07 14.01 -1.21
CA ILE A 33 -17.82 12.93 -1.87
C ILE A 33 -19.27 13.35 -2.10
N ALA A 34 -19.94 13.92 -1.10
CA ALA A 34 -21.32 14.34 -1.21
C ALA A 34 -21.52 15.43 -2.27
N ALA A 35 -20.60 16.39 -2.36
CA ALA A 35 -20.65 17.43 -3.38
C ALA A 35 -20.47 16.87 -4.81
N TYR A 36 -19.51 15.97 -5.01
CA TYR A 36 -19.32 15.29 -6.28
C TYR A 36 -20.53 14.44 -6.67
N ASN A 37 -21.05 13.63 -5.75
CA ASN A 37 -22.21 12.77 -5.98
C ASN A 37 -23.50 13.57 -6.27
N ALA A 38 -23.60 14.79 -5.75
CA ALA A 38 -24.70 15.73 -6.03
C ALA A 38 -24.54 16.49 -7.36
N GLY A 39 -23.48 16.24 -8.13
CA GLY A 39 -23.22 16.92 -9.41
C GLY A 39 -22.77 18.38 -9.25
N ARG A 40 -22.31 18.77 -8.05
CA ARG A 40 -21.77 20.13 -7.83
C ARG A 40 -20.33 20.29 -8.34
N CYS A 41 -19.65 19.19 -8.63
CA CYS A 41 -18.27 19.16 -9.13
C CYS A 41 -18.21 18.25 -10.34
N ASP A 42 -17.55 18.71 -11.40
CA ASP A 42 -17.39 17.94 -12.64
C ASP A 42 -16.36 16.81 -12.49
N VAL A 43 -15.33 17.03 -11.66
CA VAL A 43 -14.21 16.12 -11.46
C VAL A 43 -13.91 16.00 -9.97
N PHE A 44 -13.55 14.78 -9.54
CA PHE A 44 -13.02 14.47 -8.22
C PHE A 44 -11.56 14.04 -8.37
N THR A 45 -10.64 14.61 -7.59
CA THR A 45 -9.21 14.24 -7.60
C THR A 45 -8.76 13.75 -6.23
N SER A 46 -7.97 12.68 -6.23
CA SER A 46 -7.26 12.10 -5.08
C SER A 46 -6.27 11.04 -5.57
N ASP A 47 -5.58 10.36 -4.66
CA ASP A 47 -4.79 9.17 -4.95
C ASP A 47 -5.63 8.15 -5.70
N ALA A 48 -5.05 7.52 -6.74
CA ALA A 48 -5.76 6.58 -7.60
C ALA A 48 -6.48 5.50 -6.79
N SER A 49 -5.81 4.89 -5.81
CA SER A 49 -6.40 3.87 -4.94
C SER A 49 -7.61 4.37 -4.14
N GLN A 50 -7.59 5.63 -3.67
CA GLN A 50 -8.71 6.24 -2.99
C GLN A 50 -9.86 6.53 -3.95
N LEU A 51 -9.59 6.89 -5.21
CA LEU A 51 -10.63 7.06 -6.24
C LEU A 51 -11.42 5.77 -6.47
N TYR A 52 -10.76 4.61 -6.55
CA TYR A 52 -11.44 3.32 -6.63
C TYR A 52 -12.35 3.06 -5.43
N SER A 53 -11.90 3.42 -4.22
CA SER A 53 -12.69 3.28 -2.99
C SER A 53 -13.90 4.22 -2.96
N VAL A 54 -13.69 5.51 -3.23
CA VAL A 54 -14.75 6.52 -3.31
C VAL A 54 -15.80 6.10 -4.32
N ARG A 55 -15.40 5.66 -5.52
CA ARG A 55 -16.32 5.21 -6.57
C ARG A 55 -17.32 4.17 -6.08
N LEU A 56 -16.88 3.21 -5.27
CA LEU A 56 -17.75 2.16 -4.72
C LEU A 56 -18.78 2.66 -3.71
N THR A 57 -18.60 3.87 -3.17
CA THR A 57 -19.53 4.50 -2.21
C THR A 57 -20.55 5.44 -2.86
N LEU A 58 -20.40 5.72 -4.16
CA LEU A 58 -21.30 6.62 -4.90
C LEU A 58 -22.62 5.94 -5.21
N GLY A 59 -23.65 6.75 -5.51
CA GLY A 59 -25.00 6.23 -5.76
C GLY A 59 -25.08 5.30 -6.97
N LYS A 60 -24.24 5.52 -7.99
CA LYS A 60 -24.14 4.70 -9.20
C LYS A 60 -22.68 4.49 -9.59
N PRO A 61 -21.94 3.57 -8.94
CA PRO A 61 -20.50 3.41 -9.13
C PRO A 61 -20.05 3.26 -10.59
N ASP A 62 -20.86 2.58 -11.41
CA ASP A 62 -20.54 2.29 -12.82
C ASP A 62 -20.64 3.52 -13.73
N ASP A 63 -21.28 4.61 -13.28
CA ASP A 63 -21.36 5.88 -14.01
C ASP A 63 -20.06 6.71 -13.87
N HIS A 64 -19.11 6.26 -13.04
CA HIS A 64 -17.88 6.99 -12.74
C HIS A 64 -16.63 6.28 -13.27
N ILE A 65 -15.82 7.02 -14.01
CA ILE A 65 -14.54 6.57 -14.55
C ILE A 65 -13.37 7.23 -13.82
N VAL A 66 -12.35 6.45 -13.49
CA VAL A 66 -11.03 6.97 -13.10
C VAL A 66 -10.24 7.15 -14.40
N LEU A 67 -9.86 8.40 -14.68
CA LEU A 67 -9.09 8.75 -15.88
C LEU A 67 -7.67 8.13 -15.84
N PRO A 68 -7.05 7.88 -17.00
CA PRO A 68 -5.75 7.20 -17.07
C PRO A 68 -4.56 8.07 -16.63
N GLU A 69 -4.71 9.39 -16.61
CA GLU A 69 -3.62 10.30 -16.26
C GLU A 69 -3.25 10.20 -14.76
N VAL A 70 -1.98 9.89 -14.51
CA VAL A 70 -1.37 9.97 -13.17
C VAL A 70 -0.52 11.23 -13.10
N ILE A 71 -0.97 12.21 -12.33
CA ILE A 71 -0.40 13.57 -12.33
C ILE A 71 0.62 13.82 -11.21
N SER A 72 0.79 12.87 -10.29
CA SER A 72 1.74 12.98 -9.16
C SER A 72 2.29 11.62 -8.72
N LYS A 73 3.32 11.64 -7.87
CA LYS A 73 3.92 10.46 -7.24
C LYS A 73 3.55 10.45 -5.75
N GLU A 74 2.74 9.48 -5.34
CA GLU A 74 2.21 9.38 -3.96
C GLU A 74 2.60 8.03 -3.33
N PRO A 75 3.88 7.84 -2.93
CA PRO A 75 4.33 6.57 -2.36
C PRO A 75 3.82 6.42 -0.92
N LEU A 76 2.72 5.69 -0.75
CA LEU A 76 2.16 5.38 0.56
C LEU A 76 3.05 4.37 1.30
N GLY A 77 3.50 4.75 2.49
CA GLY A 77 4.29 3.89 3.37
C GLY A 77 4.01 4.19 4.84
N PRO A 78 4.46 3.31 5.75
CA PRO A 78 4.31 3.55 7.18
C PRO A 78 5.02 4.83 7.61
N ALA A 79 4.33 5.69 8.34
CA ALA A 79 4.89 6.90 8.94
C ALA A 79 5.05 6.71 10.45
N VAL A 80 6.20 7.12 10.98
CA VAL A 80 6.53 7.05 12.42
C VAL A 80 7.10 8.38 12.90
N ARG A 81 7.09 8.60 14.22
CA ARG A 81 7.73 9.78 14.82
C ARG A 81 9.26 9.69 14.68
N GLN A 82 9.90 10.85 14.54
CA GLN A 82 11.35 10.95 14.66
C GLN A 82 11.81 10.74 16.11
N GLY A 83 13.08 10.40 16.29
CA GLY A 83 13.69 10.20 17.62
C GLY A 83 13.50 8.81 18.21
N ASP A 84 12.87 7.88 17.48
CA ASP A 84 12.68 6.48 17.89
C ASP A 84 13.17 5.52 16.78
N PRO A 85 14.51 5.32 16.68
CA PRO A 85 15.08 4.48 15.63
C PRO A 85 14.73 3.00 15.77
N GLN A 86 14.48 2.51 17.00
CA GLN A 86 14.07 1.13 17.23
C GLN A 86 12.68 0.88 16.65
N TRP A 87 11.71 1.74 16.95
CA TRP A 87 10.37 1.63 16.39
C TRP A 87 10.36 1.76 14.86
N ALA A 88 11.14 2.71 14.32
CA ALA A 88 11.30 2.85 12.88
C ALA A 88 11.88 1.58 12.23
N ASN A 89 12.84 0.92 12.88
CA ASN A 89 13.40 -0.35 12.42
C ASN A 89 12.37 -1.47 12.45
N ILE A 90 11.61 -1.62 13.54
CA ILE A 90 10.57 -2.65 13.66
C ILE A 90 9.54 -2.49 12.54
N VAL A 91 8.96 -1.29 12.36
CA VAL A 91 7.94 -1.04 11.33
C VAL A 91 8.47 -1.33 9.92
N ARG A 92 9.70 -0.88 9.63
CA ARG A 92 10.35 -1.10 8.34
C ARG A 92 10.59 -2.57 8.06
N TRP A 93 11.13 -3.31 9.03
CA TRP A 93 11.48 -4.73 8.85
C TRP A 93 10.26 -5.64 8.84
N VAL A 94 9.21 -5.33 9.60
CA VAL A 94 7.90 -6.00 9.46
C VAL A 94 7.40 -5.88 8.04
N PHE A 95 7.37 -4.68 7.46
CA PHE A 95 6.95 -4.53 6.07
C PHE A 95 7.82 -5.34 5.10
N PHE A 96 9.15 -5.27 5.22
CA PHE A 96 10.06 -6.02 4.36
C PHE A 96 9.96 -7.53 4.51
N ALA A 97 9.68 -8.06 5.71
CA ALA A 97 9.42 -9.48 5.90
C ALA A 97 8.19 -9.95 5.14
N LEU A 98 7.11 -9.16 5.11
CA LEU A 98 5.89 -9.51 4.37
C LEU A 98 6.12 -9.53 2.85
N VAL A 99 6.97 -8.64 2.34
CA VAL A 99 7.37 -8.62 0.92
C VAL A 99 8.31 -9.78 0.60
N ASN A 100 9.33 -10.04 1.43
CA ASN A 100 10.22 -11.19 1.27
C ASN A 100 9.46 -12.52 1.36
N ALA A 101 8.45 -12.62 2.23
CA ALA A 101 7.60 -13.80 2.32
C ALA A 101 6.85 -14.06 1.01
N GLU A 102 6.30 -13.02 0.37
CA GLU A 102 5.69 -13.15 -0.95
C GLU A 102 6.72 -13.59 -2.00
N GLU A 103 7.91 -12.98 -1.99
CA GLU A 103 8.99 -13.32 -2.91
C GLU A 103 9.44 -14.78 -2.77
N LEU A 104 9.49 -15.30 -1.55
CA LEU A 104 9.86 -16.69 -1.25
C LEU A 104 8.69 -17.68 -1.36
N GLY A 105 7.49 -17.23 -1.71
CA GLY A 105 6.30 -18.09 -1.82
C GLY A 105 5.76 -18.60 -0.48
N ILE A 106 6.12 -17.93 0.62
CA ILE A 106 5.59 -18.19 1.96
C ILE A 106 4.24 -17.47 2.09
N THR A 107 3.22 -18.20 2.47
CA THR A 107 1.83 -17.73 2.62
C THR A 107 1.32 -18.08 4.00
N SER A 108 0.23 -17.47 4.43
CA SER A 108 -0.47 -17.86 5.66
C SER A 108 -0.85 -19.35 5.72
N LYS A 109 -0.97 -20.02 4.56
CA LYS A 109 -1.40 -21.43 4.44
C LYS A 109 -0.28 -22.45 4.54
N ASN A 110 0.93 -22.12 4.07
CA ASN A 110 2.08 -23.02 4.07
C ASN A 110 3.17 -22.62 5.10
N LEU A 111 2.94 -21.56 5.87
CA LEU A 111 3.90 -20.99 6.81
C LEU A 111 4.49 -22.05 7.76
N ASP A 112 3.65 -22.89 8.37
CA ASP A 112 4.09 -23.93 9.31
C ASP A 112 4.96 -24.99 8.63
N GLU A 113 4.68 -25.33 7.37
CA GLU A 113 5.52 -26.25 6.59
C GLU A 113 6.86 -25.60 6.24
N MET A 114 6.86 -24.31 5.89
CA MET A 114 8.05 -23.56 5.52
C MET A 114 9.07 -23.43 6.65
N THR A 115 8.67 -23.60 7.91
CA THR A 115 9.60 -23.70 9.06
C THR A 115 10.59 -24.86 8.94
N LYS A 116 10.26 -25.88 8.14
CA LYS A 116 11.09 -27.06 7.89
C LYS A 116 11.91 -26.96 6.60
N SER A 117 11.86 -25.81 5.91
CA SER A 117 12.59 -25.61 4.66
C SER A 117 14.09 -25.65 4.90
N GLU A 118 14.83 -26.27 3.97
CA GLU A 118 16.30 -26.22 3.96
C GLU A 118 16.85 -25.01 3.21
N ASN A 119 15.98 -24.15 2.64
CA ASN A 119 16.41 -22.91 2.01
C ASN A 119 16.90 -21.93 3.09
N PRO A 120 18.19 -21.50 3.06
CA PRO A 120 18.74 -20.62 4.09
C PRO A 120 18.02 -19.27 4.22
N GLU A 121 17.46 -18.73 3.14
CA GLU A 121 16.71 -17.45 3.18
C GLU A 121 15.39 -17.61 3.94
N ILE A 122 14.68 -18.73 3.72
CA ILE A 122 13.45 -19.05 4.44
C ILE A 122 13.77 -19.30 5.92
N ARG A 123 14.84 -20.06 6.20
CA ARG A 123 15.27 -20.34 7.59
C ARG A 123 15.59 -19.06 8.36
N ARG A 124 16.34 -18.13 7.77
CA ARG A 124 16.63 -16.82 8.40
C ARG A 124 15.39 -15.96 8.56
N LEU A 125 14.55 -15.88 7.53
CA LEU A 125 13.30 -15.11 7.59
C LEU A 125 12.39 -15.63 8.71
N LEU A 126 12.24 -16.95 8.86
CA LEU A 126 11.34 -17.56 9.86
C LEU A 126 12.02 -17.82 11.22
N GLY A 127 13.18 -17.22 11.47
CA GLY A 127 13.86 -17.30 12.77
C GLY A 127 14.46 -18.68 13.12
N GLN A 128 14.60 -19.57 12.13
CA GLN A 128 15.20 -20.91 12.28
C GLN A 128 16.74 -20.90 12.14
N GLU A 129 17.31 -19.75 11.74
CA GLU A 129 18.74 -19.52 11.59
C GLU A 129 19.06 -18.05 11.88
N GLY A 130 20.12 -17.78 12.65
CA GLY A 130 20.53 -16.44 13.04
C GLY A 130 19.68 -15.84 14.17
N ASP A 131 19.94 -14.56 14.48
CA ASP A 131 19.36 -13.82 15.61
C ASP A 131 18.85 -12.42 15.21
N TYR A 132 18.43 -12.27 13.94
CA TYR A 132 18.00 -10.99 13.38
C TYR A 132 16.91 -10.30 14.21
N GLY A 133 15.95 -11.07 14.72
CA GLY A 133 14.86 -10.56 15.57
C GLY A 133 15.39 -9.87 16.82
N VAL A 134 16.36 -10.49 17.50
CA VAL A 134 17.01 -9.91 18.69
C VAL A 134 17.70 -8.60 18.36
N GLY A 135 18.36 -8.52 17.19
CA GLY A 135 19.01 -7.31 16.70
C GLY A 135 18.07 -6.12 16.47
N ILE A 136 16.77 -6.37 16.23
CA ILE A 136 15.73 -5.33 16.12
C ILE A 136 14.85 -5.23 17.38
N GLY A 137 15.20 -5.94 18.45
CA GLY A 137 14.51 -5.91 19.74
C GLY A 137 13.20 -6.69 19.79
N LEU A 138 13.05 -7.72 18.95
CA LEU A 138 11.91 -8.65 18.92
C LEU A 138 12.37 -10.08 19.20
N GLU A 139 11.41 -10.98 19.40
CA GLU A 139 11.67 -12.42 19.38
C GLU A 139 12.07 -12.88 17.98
N ASN A 140 12.82 -13.98 17.88
CA ASN A 140 13.39 -14.41 16.61
C ASN A 140 12.36 -14.85 15.56
N ASP A 141 11.16 -15.25 16.00
CA ASP A 141 10.05 -15.66 15.15
C ASP A 141 9.15 -14.48 14.72
N TRP A 142 9.57 -13.23 14.93
CA TRP A 142 8.78 -12.01 14.64
C TRP A 142 8.15 -11.99 13.24
N ALA A 143 8.88 -12.42 12.22
CA ALA A 143 8.38 -12.45 10.84
C ALA A 143 7.38 -13.60 10.64
N TYR A 144 7.60 -14.76 11.26
CA TYR A 144 6.62 -15.84 11.30
C TYR A 144 5.31 -15.32 11.93
N GLN A 145 5.37 -14.61 13.05
CA GLN A 145 4.17 -14.05 13.70
C GLN A 145 3.46 -13.02 12.81
N ALA A 146 4.20 -12.15 12.13
CA ALA A 146 3.62 -11.18 11.20
C ALA A 146 2.90 -11.88 10.03
N ILE A 147 3.56 -12.84 9.37
CA ILE A 147 2.97 -13.59 8.25
C ILE A 147 1.77 -14.42 8.72
N LYS A 148 1.82 -15.00 9.91
CA LYS A 148 0.69 -15.74 10.49
C LYS A 148 -0.52 -14.84 10.73
N ALA A 149 -0.30 -13.63 11.20
CA ALA A 149 -1.37 -12.69 11.53
C ALA A 149 -2.04 -12.11 10.29
N VAL A 150 -1.28 -11.78 9.24
CA VAL A 150 -1.81 -11.01 8.10
C VAL A 150 -1.52 -11.61 6.72
N GLY A 151 -0.86 -12.76 6.61
CA GLY A 151 -0.33 -13.28 5.35
C GLY A 151 0.83 -12.44 4.82
N ASN A 152 1.37 -12.81 3.66
CA ASN A 152 2.38 -12.02 2.97
C ASN A 152 1.81 -10.75 2.30
N TYR A 153 2.67 -9.92 1.70
CA TYR A 153 2.26 -8.68 1.03
C TYR A 153 1.22 -8.92 -0.07
N GLY A 154 1.41 -9.94 -0.91
CA GLY A 154 0.48 -10.31 -1.97
C GLY A 154 -0.90 -10.73 -1.45
N GLU A 155 -0.96 -11.50 -0.36
CA GLU A 155 -2.21 -11.89 0.30
C GLU A 155 -2.94 -10.67 0.86
N MET A 156 -2.21 -9.76 1.52
CA MET A 156 -2.77 -8.50 2.00
C MET A 156 -3.30 -7.64 0.86
N PHE A 157 -2.55 -7.52 -0.24
CA PHE A 157 -2.96 -6.75 -1.40
C PHE A 157 -4.23 -7.37 -2.03
N SER A 158 -4.22 -8.67 -2.33
CA SER A 158 -5.30 -9.38 -3.02
C SER A 158 -6.64 -9.20 -2.30
N ARG A 159 -6.67 -9.46 -0.98
CA ARG A 159 -7.92 -9.46 -0.20
C ARG A 159 -8.49 -8.06 0.01
N ASN A 160 -7.65 -7.03 0.14
CA ASN A 160 -8.11 -5.70 0.50
C ASN A 160 -8.38 -4.82 -0.72
N VAL A 161 -7.48 -4.83 -1.70
CA VAL A 161 -7.54 -3.91 -2.86
C VAL A 161 -7.49 -4.61 -4.21
N GLY A 162 -6.98 -5.84 -4.24
CA GLY A 162 -6.71 -6.57 -5.46
C GLY A 162 -7.88 -7.41 -5.99
N ALA A 163 -7.51 -8.55 -6.59
CA ALA A 163 -8.43 -9.39 -7.35
C ALA A 163 -9.55 -10.00 -6.49
N GLU A 164 -9.34 -10.19 -5.19
CA GLU A 164 -10.35 -10.73 -4.27
C GLU A 164 -11.25 -9.64 -3.68
N SER A 165 -10.87 -8.36 -3.78
CA SER A 165 -11.68 -7.27 -3.25
C SER A 165 -12.67 -6.72 -4.28
N ARG A 166 -13.59 -5.84 -3.85
CA ARG A 166 -14.50 -5.12 -4.76
C ARG A 166 -13.79 -4.05 -5.59
N LEU A 167 -12.58 -3.66 -5.21
CA LEU A 167 -11.82 -2.59 -5.86
C LEU A 167 -11.16 -3.07 -7.17
N LYS A 168 -10.77 -4.35 -7.22
CA LYS A 168 -10.16 -4.99 -8.41
C LYS A 168 -8.93 -4.23 -8.94
N ILE A 169 -8.14 -3.64 -8.04
CA ILE A 169 -6.94 -2.90 -8.43
C ILE A 169 -5.86 -3.90 -8.86
N SER A 170 -5.31 -3.74 -10.06
CA SER A 170 -4.16 -4.51 -10.52
C SER A 170 -2.90 -4.16 -9.72
N ARG A 171 -1.96 -5.09 -9.56
CA ARG A 171 -0.71 -4.85 -8.82
C ARG A 171 0.07 -3.64 -9.36
N GLY A 172 0.28 -3.55 -10.68
CA GLY A 172 1.01 -2.43 -11.29
C GLY A 172 2.36 -2.20 -10.61
N GLN A 173 2.65 -0.97 -10.21
CA GLN A 173 3.87 -0.62 -9.45
C GLN A 173 4.01 -1.34 -8.10
N ASN A 174 2.90 -1.84 -7.54
CA ASN A 174 2.91 -2.64 -6.31
C ASN A 174 3.23 -4.12 -6.54
N ALA A 175 3.51 -4.55 -7.77
CA ALA A 175 4.05 -5.89 -8.02
C ALA A 175 5.45 -6.04 -7.39
N LEU A 176 5.90 -7.28 -7.18
CA LEU A 176 7.28 -7.54 -6.81
C LEU A 176 8.22 -6.99 -7.88
N TRP A 177 9.41 -6.59 -7.47
CA TRP A 177 10.43 -6.07 -8.37
C TRP A 177 10.75 -7.04 -9.53
N ARG A 178 10.80 -8.34 -9.26
CA ARG A 178 11.04 -9.39 -10.27
C ARG A 178 9.89 -9.58 -11.26
N ASP A 179 8.70 -9.09 -10.90
CA ASP A 179 7.47 -9.15 -11.72
C ASP A 179 7.19 -7.81 -12.41
N GLY A 180 8.19 -6.93 -12.50
CA GLY A 180 8.09 -5.62 -13.16
C GLY A 180 7.51 -4.49 -12.30
N GLY A 181 7.33 -4.72 -11.00
CA GLY A 181 6.91 -3.69 -10.05
C GLY A 181 8.06 -3.02 -9.31
N LEU A 182 7.73 -2.34 -8.20
CA LEU A 182 8.67 -1.57 -7.38
C LEU A 182 8.76 -2.09 -5.94
N GLN A 183 7.99 -3.11 -5.57
CA GLN A 183 8.09 -3.71 -4.24
C GLN A 183 9.37 -4.55 -4.16
N TYR A 184 10.39 -3.97 -3.54
CA TYR A 184 11.70 -4.56 -3.31
C TYR A 184 11.98 -4.53 -1.81
N ALA A 185 12.16 -5.69 -1.20
CA ALA A 185 12.60 -5.80 0.17
C ALA A 185 14.10 -6.07 0.24
N PRO A 186 14.86 -5.34 1.07
CA PRO A 186 16.21 -5.75 1.43
C PRO A 186 16.19 -7.17 2.01
N PRO A 187 17.25 -7.96 1.74
CA PRO A 187 17.30 -9.32 2.25
C PRO A 187 17.50 -9.31 3.77
N ILE A 188 16.86 -10.25 4.48
CA ILE A 188 17.07 -10.49 5.90
C ILE A 188 18.29 -11.42 6.05
N ARG A 189 19.41 -10.81 6.43
CA ARG A 189 20.74 -11.43 6.48
C ARG A 189 21.52 -10.92 7.68
#